data_AF-A0A2N1NKA3-F1
#
_entry.id   AF-A0A2N1NKA3-F1
#
_cell.length_a   1.000
_cell.length_b   1.000
_cell.length_c   1.000
_cell.angle_alpha   90.00
_cell.angle_beta   90.00
_cell.angle_gamma   90.00
#
_symmetry.space_group_name_H-M   'P 1'
#
loop_
_entity.id
_entity.type
_entity.pdbx_description
1 polymer ?
#
loop_
_entity_poly.entity_id
_entity_poly.type
_entity_poly.pdbx_seq_one_letter_code
_entity_poly.pdbx_strand_id
1 'polypeptide(L)'
;MSEYSKKRRAEDDNESKKRKLVSDLSEDEYEVERIENHQVVNGGDVYYCVKWKGYDDRTWEPSKNLDNCIEILKEYKLAFY
;
A
#
# COMPACT_ATOMS: atom_id res chain seq x y z
N MET A 1 -43.87 35.39 -11.38
CA MET A 1 -42.44 35.73 -11.57
C MET A 1 -41.62 35.01 -10.50
N SER A 2 -41.04 33.87 -10.89
CA SER A 2 -39.89 33.11 -10.33
C SER A 2 -39.53 33.22 -8.83
N GLU A 3 -40.14 32.36 -8.00
CA GLU A 3 -39.56 31.90 -6.73
C GLU A 3 -38.72 30.62 -6.96
N TYR A 4 -37.53 30.74 -7.56
CA TYR A 4 -36.64 29.57 -7.72
C TYR A 4 -35.16 29.84 -7.38
N SER A 5 -34.84 30.96 -6.75
CA SER A 5 -33.45 31.38 -6.54
C SER A 5 -32.87 31.06 -5.15
N LYS A 6 -33.24 29.93 -4.53
CA LYS A 6 -32.80 29.60 -3.16
C LYS A 6 -32.16 28.23 -2.96
N LYS A 7 -31.66 27.57 -4.01
CA LYS A 7 -31.27 26.15 -3.91
C LYS A 7 -29.95 25.71 -4.55
N ARG A 8 -28.93 26.57 -4.70
CA ARG A 8 -27.65 26.13 -5.33
C ARG A 8 -26.39 26.77 -4.75
N ARG A 9 -26.10 26.54 -3.46
CA ARG A 9 -24.79 26.98 -2.91
C ARG A 9 -24.21 26.12 -1.78
N ALA A 10 -24.76 24.94 -1.53
CA ALA A 10 -24.30 24.07 -0.44
C ALA A 10 -23.54 22.81 -0.90
N GLU A 11 -23.35 22.61 -2.22
CA GLU A 11 -22.77 21.36 -2.76
C GLU A 11 -21.28 21.47 -3.15
N ASP A 12 -20.69 22.66 -3.15
CA ASP A 12 -19.32 22.90 -3.67
C ASP A 12 -18.19 22.69 -2.64
N ASP A 13 -18.49 22.78 -1.34
CA ASP A 13 -17.47 22.75 -0.28
C ASP A 13 -17.01 21.32 0.10
N ASN A 14 -17.75 20.29 -0.32
CA ASN A 14 -17.49 18.90 0.06
C ASN A 14 -16.47 18.19 -0.86
N GLU A 15 -16.34 18.65 -2.11
CA GLU A 15 -15.43 18.07 -3.11
C GLU A 15 -13.96 18.41 -2.82
N SER A 16 -13.71 19.63 -2.33
CA SER A 16 -12.35 20.15 -2.11
C SER A 16 -11.67 19.55 -0.87
N LYS A 17 -12.46 19.17 0.16
CA LYS A 17 -11.95 18.47 1.34
C LYS A 17 -11.62 17.00 1.08
N LYS A 18 -12.31 16.33 0.15
CA LYS A 18 -12.07 14.92 -0.18
C LYS A 18 -10.73 14.70 -0.91
N ARG A 19 -10.27 15.68 -1.70
CA ARG A 19 -8.99 15.61 -2.43
C ARG A 19 -7.74 15.81 -1.56
N LYS A 20 -7.86 16.45 -0.40
CA LYS A 20 -6.72 16.62 0.54
C LYS A 20 -6.48 15.42 1.46
N LEU A 21 -7.46 14.55 1.65
CA LEU A 21 -7.33 13.40 2.54
C LEU A 21 -6.69 12.17 1.85
N VAL A 22 -6.62 12.15 0.52
CA VAL A 22 -6.10 11.00 -0.24
C VAL A 22 -4.58 11.06 -0.51
N SER A 23 -3.93 12.18 -0.22
CA SER A 23 -2.48 12.35 -0.40
C SER A 23 -1.66 11.95 0.82
N ASP A 24 -2.32 11.62 1.93
CA ASP A 24 -1.73 11.31 3.24
C ASP A 24 -2.03 9.85 3.65
N LEU A 25 -2.18 8.96 2.66
CA LEU A 25 -2.00 7.52 2.85
C LEU A 25 -0.55 7.22 2.47
N SER A 26 0.37 7.87 3.19
CA SER A 26 1.80 7.69 3.06
C SER A 26 2.12 6.19 3.09
N GLU A 27 3.06 5.80 2.24
CA GLU A 27 3.74 4.51 2.29
C GLU A 27 4.42 4.37 3.66
N ASP A 28 3.65 4.03 4.69
CA ASP A 28 4.16 3.81 6.03
C ASP A 28 5.12 2.62 5.97
N GLU A 29 6.37 2.87 6.36
CA GLU A 29 7.41 1.85 6.41
C GLU A 29 7.17 0.99 7.66
N TYR A 30 6.78 -0.28 7.46
CA TYR A 30 6.57 -1.23 8.54
C TYR A 30 7.75 -2.17 8.70
N GLU A 31 8.02 -2.59 9.94
CA GLU A 31 9.13 -3.51 10.23
C GLU A 31 8.78 -4.93 9.76
N VAL A 32 9.57 -5.45 8.82
CA VAL A 32 9.42 -6.82 8.30
C VAL A 32 10.10 -7.80 9.25
N GLU A 33 9.40 -8.87 9.63
CA GLU A 33 9.96 -9.96 10.42
C GLU A 33 10.75 -10.94 9.55
N ARG A 34 10.10 -11.47 8.49
CA ARG A 34 10.72 -12.39 7.54
C ARG A 34 9.90 -12.53 6.27
N ILE A 35 10.52 -13.05 5.21
CA ILE A 35 9.81 -13.48 4.01
C ILE A 35 9.45 -14.95 4.16
N GLU A 36 8.16 -15.27 4.10
CA GLU A 36 7.71 -16.67 4.16
C GLU A 36 7.71 -17.34 2.81
N ASN A 37 7.40 -16.59 1.75
CA ASN A 37 7.31 -17.15 0.41
C ASN A 37 7.54 -16.10 -0.68
N HIS A 38 7.74 -16.54 -1.90
CA HIS A 38 7.68 -15.69 -3.08
C HIS A 38 6.89 -16.38 -4.18
N GLN A 39 6.19 -15.59 -4.99
CA GLN A 39 5.49 -16.08 -6.17
C GLN A 39 5.80 -15.17 -7.35
N VAL A 40 5.90 -15.79 -8.52
CA VAL A 40 6.07 -15.09 -9.79
C VAL A 40 4.71 -15.07 -10.48
N VAL A 41 4.19 -13.89 -10.78
CA VAL A 41 2.91 -13.75 -11.49
C VAL A 41 3.12 -13.63 -12.99
N ASN A 42 2.04 -13.83 -13.75
CA ASN A 42 2.06 -13.75 -15.20
C ASN A 42 2.47 -12.33 -15.64
N GLY A 43 3.66 -12.20 -16.22
CA GLY A 43 4.29 -10.91 -16.52
C GLY A 43 5.73 -10.79 -16.03
N GLY A 44 6.19 -11.73 -15.18
CA GLY A 44 7.56 -11.71 -14.63
C GLY A 44 7.70 -10.87 -13.36
N ASP A 45 6.60 -10.27 -12.89
CA ASP A 45 6.58 -9.59 -11.60
C ASP A 45 6.68 -10.62 -10.46
N VAL A 46 7.55 -10.33 -9.52
CA VAL A 46 7.77 -11.18 -8.33
C VAL A 46 7.13 -10.49 -7.14
N TYR A 47 6.30 -11.24 -6.43
CA TYR A 47 5.70 -10.83 -5.18
C TYR A 47 6.27 -11.69 -4.06
N TYR A 48 6.56 -11.06 -2.93
CA TYR A 48 7.05 -11.71 -1.73
C TYR A 48 5.99 -11.63 -0.65
N CYS A 49 5.75 -12.76 0.02
CA CYS A 49 4.87 -12.84 1.16
C CYS A 49 5.65 -12.39 2.40
N VAL A 50 5.37 -11.16 2.84
CA VAL A 50 6.04 -10.47 3.93
C VAL A 50 5.30 -10.77 5.22
N LYS A 51 5.99 -11.33 6.20
CA LYS A 51 5.50 -11.41 7.58
C LYS A 51 5.91 -10.14 8.30
N TRP A 52 4.93 -9.39 8.77
CA TRP A 52 5.16 -8.12 9.50
C TRP A 52 5.44 -8.39 10.97
N LYS A 53 6.41 -7.70 11.55
CA LYS A 53 6.80 -7.90 12.95
C LYS A 53 5.71 -7.40 13.88
N GLY A 54 5.27 -8.27 14.81
CA GLY A 54 4.22 -7.95 15.76
C GLY A 54 2.79 -8.03 15.20
N TYR A 55 2.64 -8.42 13.93
CA TYR A 55 1.34 -8.70 13.31
C TYR A 55 1.29 -10.16 12.86
N ASP A 56 0.13 -10.79 13.00
CA ASP A 56 -0.03 -12.15 12.48
C ASP A 56 -0.34 -12.17 10.98
N ASP A 57 -0.74 -11.03 10.43
CA ASP A 57 -1.00 -10.86 9.02
C ASP A 57 0.27 -10.83 8.18
N ARG A 58 0.10 -11.26 6.94
CA ARG A 58 1.16 -11.31 5.93
C ARG A 58 0.57 -10.83 4.62
N THR A 59 1.27 -9.91 3.98
CA THR A 59 0.82 -9.30 2.73
C THR A 59 1.77 -9.65 1.60
N TRP A 60 1.27 -9.58 0.37
CA TRP A 60 2.04 -9.86 -0.83
C TRP A 60 2.58 -8.55 -1.38
N GLU A 61 3.83 -8.25 -1.08
CA GLU A 61 4.48 -7.03 -1.52
C GLU A 61 5.28 -7.29 -2.81
N PRO A 62 5.23 -6.38 -3.79
CA PRO A 62 6.05 -6.52 -4.98
C PRO A 62 7.54 -6.41 -4.62
N SER A 63 8.41 -7.07 -5.41
CA SER A 63 9.86 -7.06 -5.20
C SER A 63 10.45 -5.66 -5.05
N LYS A 64 9.88 -4.66 -5.72
CA LYS A 64 10.28 -3.26 -5.64
C LYS A 64 10.03 -2.64 -4.25
N ASN A 65 8.98 -3.05 -3.54
CA ASN A 65 8.65 -2.50 -2.22
C ASN A 65 9.61 -3.02 -1.13
N LEU A 66 10.20 -4.20 -1.36
CA LEU A 66 11.17 -4.81 -0.45
C LEU A 66 12.62 -4.50 -0.81
N ASP A 67 12.87 -3.61 -1.78
CA ASP A 67 14.23 -3.20 -2.14
C ASP A 67 14.96 -2.57 -0.94
N ASN A 68 14.23 -1.92 -0.02
CA ASN A 68 14.77 -1.41 1.23
C ASN A 68 15.10 -2.50 2.27
N CYS A 69 14.60 -3.73 2.09
CA CYS A 69 14.76 -4.87 3.01
C CYS A 69 15.75 -5.90 2.45
N ILE A 70 16.90 -5.42 1.94
CA ILE A 70 17.93 -6.25 1.27
C ILE A 70 18.45 -7.36 2.19
N GLU A 71 18.63 -7.09 3.48
CA GLU A 71 19.15 -8.08 4.43
C GLU A 71 18.21 -9.29 4.56
N ILE A 72 16.91 -9.03 4.73
CA ILE A 72 15.88 -10.07 4.85
C ILE A 72 15.73 -10.85 3.55
N LEU A 73 15.74 -10.15 2.40
CA LEU A 73 15.73 -10.78 1.08
C LEU A 73 16.97 -11.66 0.86
N LYS A 74 18.14 -11.23 1.31
CA LYS A 74 19.38 -12.03 1.22
C LYS A 74 19.30 -13.27 2.09
N GLU A 75 18.83 -13.14 3.33
CA GLU A 75 18.66 -14.29 4.23
C GLU A 75 17.69 -15.31 3.66
N TYR A 76 16.55 -14.84 3.14
CA TYR A 76 15.61 -15.69 2.41
C TYR A 76 16.27 -16.36 1.21
N LYS A 77 16.98 -15.61 0.35
CA LYS A 77 17.66 -16.21 -0.81
C LYS A 77 18.73 -17.23 -0.42
N LEU A 78 19.50 -16.98 0.65
CA LEU A 78 20.52 -17.90 1.16
C LEU A 78 19.94 -19.17 1.78
N ALA A 79 18.75 -19.09 2.38
CA ALA A 79 18.10 -20.26 2.97
C ALA A 79 17.50 -21.21 1.91
N PHE A 80 17.17 -20.68 0.72
CA PHE A 80 16.51 -21.42 -0.37
C PHE A 80 17.44 -21.80 -1.55
N TYR A 81 18.74 -21.45 -1.48
CA TYR A 81 19.78 -21.82 -2.46
C TYR A 81 20.87 -22.66 -1.82
#